data_AF-A0A5V1XUC5-F1
#
_entry.id   AF-A0A5V1XUC5-F1
#
_cell.length_a   1.000
_cell.length_b   1.000
_cell.length_c   1.000
_cell.angle_alpha   90.00
_cell.angle_beta   90.00
_cell.angle_gamma   90.00
#
_symmetry.space_group_name_H-M   'P 1'
#
loop_
_entity.id
_entity.type
_entity.pdbx_description
1 polymer ?
#
loop_
_entity_poly.entity_id
_entity_poly.type
_entity_poly.pdbx_seq_one_letter_code
_entity_poly.pdbx_strand_id
1 'polypeptide(L)'
;MSILVSGILKSPAGAIIAGAQITLTALTTSPDLLAGVSASAVTSDTGYYGMNVLPGVYSLTVAVNGKSQVYGSFRLDGTETTVTLNMVLRRNLVEVSIPDELLVDFRQIQNNVADDLETIRQLELRASGSADNAVRTAADAKASAESAARSEADAADSEKKAEQFARNLQDAVAKAGDSASAAALSAAGAGEQATAAKSAALEAADSKAATEKAASNAALSEKNAADSALAARTSENSAADSATKADASEKAAVLYEQTSSTHET
;
A
#
# COMPACT_ATOMS: atom_id res chain seq x y z
N MET A 1 -14.90 7.73 -92.75
CA MET A 1 -14.38 6.40 -93.16
C MET A 1 -15.55 5.44 -93.25
N SER A 2 -15.57 4.52 -94.22
CA SER A 2 -16.61 3.49 -94.33
C SER A 2 -16.14 2.16 -93.73
N ILE A 3 -17.08 1.40 -93.21
CA ILE A 3 -16.91 0.07 -92.63
C ILE A 3 -17.51 -0.94 -93.62
N LEU A 4 -16.75 -1.97 -93.96
CA LEU A 4 -17.25 -3.07 -94.79
C LEU A 4 -18.00 -4.07 -93.92
N VAL A 5 -19.33 -4.12 -94.06
CA VAL A 5 -20.15 -5.18 -93.46
C VAL A 5 -20.23 -6.32 -94.46
N SER A 6 -19.52 -7.42 -94.21
CA SER A 6 -19.44 -8.53 -95.13
C SER A 6 -19.37 -9.89 -94.45
N GLY A 7 -19.75 -10.95 -95.18
CA GLY A 7 -19.72 -12.32 -94.68
C GLY A 7 -20.48 -13.29 -95.58
N ILE A 8 -20.69 -14.51 -95.09
CA ILE A 8 -21.50 -15.53 -95.77
C ILE A 8 -22.78 -15.75 -94.97
N LEU A 9 -23.94 -15.57 -95.61
CA LEU A 9 -25.23 -15.85 -94.99
C LEU A 9 -25.52 -17.34 -95.04
N LYS A 10 -25.83 -17.92 -93.89
CA LYS A 10 -26.10 -19.36 -93.73
C LYS A 10 -27.42 -19.58 -93.00
N SER A 11 -28.10 -20.68 -93.33
CA SER A 11 -29.25 -21.16 -92.58
C SER A 11 -28.82 -21.79 -91.26
N PRO A 12 -29.76 -22.07 -90.32
CA PRO A 12 -29.45 -22.80 -89.09
C PRO A 12 -28.83 -24.19 -89.33
N ALA A 13 -29.11 -24.81 -90.48
CA ALA A 13 -28.53 -26.09 -90.89
C ALA A 13 -27.14 -25.95 -91.56
N GLY A 14 -26.60 -24.73 -91.66
CA GLY A 14 -25.31 -24.43 -92.28
C GLY A 14 -25.35 -24.30 -93.81
N ALA A 15 -26.52 -24.46 -94.44
CA ALA A 15 -26.68 -24.31 -95.88
C ALA A 15 -26.52 -22.84 -96.30
N ILE A 16 -25.93 -22.63 -97.47
CA ILE A 16 -25.76 -21.30 -98.07
C ILE A 16 -27.12 -20.72 -98.45
N ILE A 17 -27.36 -19.46 -98.09
CA ILE A 17 -28.54 -18.71 -98.53
C ILE A 17 -28.10 -17.73 -99.62
N ALA A 18 -28.47 -18.04 -100.87
CA ALA A 18 -28.27 -17.18 -102.03
C ALA A 18 -29.52 -16.32 -102.30
N GLY A 19 -29.35 -15.17 -102.98
CA GLY A 19 -30.45 -14.28 -103.36
C GLY A 19 -31.17 -13.57 -102.20
N ALA A 20 -30.67 -13.62 -100.96
CA ALA A 20 -31.22 -12.88 -99.84
C ALA A 20 -30.85 -11.39 -99.93
N GLN A 21 -31.84 -10.51 -99.75
CA GLN A 21 -31.63 -9.08 -99.64
C GLN A 21 -31.36 -8.71 -98.17
N ILE A 22 -30.17 -8.18 -97.90
CA ILE A 22 -29.75 -7.66 -96.61
C ILE A 22 -29.87 -6.15 -96.66
N THR A 23 -30.58 -5.57 -95.72
CA THR A 23 -30.81 -4.12 -95.62
C THR A 23 -30.39 -3.64 -94.23
N LEU A 24 -29.53 -2.63 -94.19
CA LEU A 24 -29.16 -1.89 -93.00
C LEU A 24 -29.76 -0.50 -93.06
N THR A 25 -30.68 -0.19 -92.15
CA THR A 25 -31.33 1.12 -92.07
C THR A 25 -30.78 1.90 -90.89
N ALA A 26 -30.27 3.10 -91.13
CA ALA A 26 -29.77 3.99 -90.09
C ALA A 26 -30.90 4.39 -89.13
N LEU A 27 -30.68 4.24 -87.82
CA LEU A 27 -31.65 4.59 -86.79
C LEU A 27 -31.42 5.99 -86.20
N THR A 28 -30.22 6.55 -86.36
CA THR A 28 -29.83 7.85 -85.79
C THR A 28 -29.22 8.73 -86.86
N THR A 29 -29.51 10.03 -86.79
CA THR A 29 -28.85 11.04 -87.63
C THR A 29 -27.48 11.42 -87.05
N SER A 30 -26.44 11.38 -87.87
CA SER A 30 -25.08 11.86 -87.61
C SER A 30 -24.69 12.93 -88.66
N PRO A 31 -23.54 13.59 -88.51
CA PRO A 31 -23.06 14.56 -89.51
C PRO A 31 -22.93 14.00 -90.94
N ASP A 32 -22.69 12.69 -91.07
CA ASP A 32 -22.44 12.02 -92.37
C ASP A 32 -23.58 11.06 -92.80
N LEU A 33 -24.59 10.82 -91.96
CA LEU A 33 -25.63 9.80 -92.18
C LEU A 33 -26.98 10.25 -91.61
N LEU A 34 -28.03 10.29 -92.42
CA LEU A 34 -29.39 10.60 -91.95
C LEU A 34 -30.12 9.35 -91.44
N ALA A 35 -30.91 9.49 -90.38
CA ALA A 35 -31.84 8.44 -89.95
C ALA A 35 -32.82 8.07 -91.08
N GLY A 36 -33.11 6.78 -91.21
CA GLY A 36 -34.00 6.23 -92.25
C GLY A 36 -33.31 5.91 -93.57
N VAL A 37 -32.08 6.39 -93.82
CA VAL A 37 -31.30 6.00 -95.00
C VAL A 37 -30.85 4.56 -94.87
N SER A 38 -30.93 3.79 -95.96
CA SER A 38 -30.56 2.38 -95.96
C SER A 38 -29.51 2.04 -97.00
N ALA A 39 -28.66 1.08 -96.67
CA ALA A 39 -27.77 0.38 -97.58
C ALA A 39 -28.27 -1.06 -97.73
N SER A 40 -28.16 -1.62 -98.93
CA SER A 40 -28.55 -3.01 -99.15
C SER A 40 -27.58 -3.76 -100.03
N ALA A 41 -27.50 -5.08 -99.82
CA ALA A 41 -26.74 -6.00 -100.64
C ALA A 41 -27.55 -7.29 -100.82
N VAL A 42 -27.44 -7.90 -102.00
CA VAL A 42 -28.02 -9.22 -102.26
C VAL A 42 -26.91 -10.26 -102.15
N THR A 43 -27.17 -11.35 -101.43
CA THR A 43 -26.20 -12.44 -101.30
C THR A 43 -25.97 -13.13 -102.65
N SER A 44 -24.70 -13.38 -103.01
CA SER A 44 -24.33 -14.14 -104.21
C SER A 44 -24.75 -15.61 -104.14
N ASP A 45 -24.50 -16.38 -105.21
CA ASP A 45 -24.69 -17.84 -105.24
C ASP A 45 -23.86 -18.59 -104.18
N THR A 46 -22.79 -17.98 -103.69
CA THR A 46 -21.96 -18.49 -102.58
C THR A 46 -22.42 -17.99 -101.20
N GLY A 47 -23.53 -17.25 -101.15
CA GLY A 47 -24.10 -16.62 -99.95
C GLY A 47 -23.33 -15.40 -99.46
N TYR A 48 -22.36 -14.92 -100.23
CA TYR A 48 -21.55 -13.77 -99.84
C TYR A 48 -22.38 -12.49 -99.90
N TYR A 49 -22.36 -11.71 -98.83
CA TYR A 49 -22.83 -10.33 -98.80
C TYR A 49 -21.68 -9.39 -98.49
N GLY A 50 -21.76 -8.17 -99.02
CA GLY A 50 -20.83 -7.10 -98.73
C GLY A 50 -21.47 -5.75 -99.03
N MET A 51 -21.42 -4.83 -98.07
CA MET A 51 -21.79 -3.43 -98.27
C MET A 51 -20.90 -2.52 -97.42
N ASN A 52 -20.57 -1.34 -97.97
CA ASN A 52 -19.91 -0.30 -97.20
C ASN A 52 -20.96 0.59 -96.53
N VAL A 53 -20.83 0.78 -95.22
CA VAL A 53 -21.69 1.67 -94.43
C VAL A 53 -20.85 2.61 -93.58
N LEU A 54 -21.42 3.72 -93.13
CA LEU A 54 -20.73 4.65 -92.22
C LEU A 54 -20.87 4.21 -90.76
N PRO A 55 -20.04 4.69 -89.82
CA PRO A 55 -20.29 4.51 -88.39
C PRO A 55 -21.67 5.04 -87.99
N GLY A 56 -22.38 4.31 -87.14
CA GLY A 56 -23.76 4.64 -86.76
C GLY A 56 -24.52 3.48 -86.12
N VAL A 57 -25.77 3.73 -85.75
CA VAL A 57 -26.69 2.71 -85.24
C VAL A 57 -27.61 2.26 -86.37
N TYR A 58 -27.68 0.95 -86.62
CA TYR A 58 -28.43 0.37 -87.73
C TYR A 58 -29.44 -0.66 -87.26
N SER A 59 -30.56 -0.77 -87.96
CA SER A 59 -31.49 -1.91 -87.92
C SER A 59 -31.22 -2.84 -89.09
N LEU A 60 -31.06 -4.13 -88.79
CA LEU A 60 -30.87 -5.17 -89.80
C LEU A 60 -32.20 -5.81 -90.20
N THR A 61 -32.47 -5.79 -91.49
CA THR A 61 -33.56 -6.54 -92.12
C THR A 61 -32.97 -7.49 -93.16
N VAL A 62 -33.40 -8.75 -93.15
CA VAL A 62 -33.02 -9.73 -94.19
C VAL A 62 -34.29 -10.29 -94.82
N ALA A 63 -34.38 -10.20 -96.15
CA ALA A 63 -35.47 -10.75 -96.94
C ALA A 63 -34.99 -11.93 -97.80
N VAL A 64 -35.68 -13.07 -97.70
CA VAL A 64 -35.37 -14.31 -98.43
C VAL A 64 -36.64 -14.84 -99.06
N ASN A 65 -36.64 -15.11 -100.37
CA ASN A 65 -37.79 -15.66 -101.11
C ASN A 65 -39.13 -14.92 -100.83
N GLY A 66 -39.08 -13.59 -100.75
CA GLY A 66 -40.26 -12.74 -100.51
C GLY A 66 -40.68 -12.59 -99.03
N LYS A 67 -40.00 -13.24 -98.08
CA LYS A 67 -40.26 -13.07 -96.64
C LYS A 67 -39.17 -12.22 -96.01
N SER A 68 -39.56 -11.14 -95.32
CA SER A 68 -38.64 -10.21 -94.65
C SER A 68 -38.69 -10.37 -93.14
N GLN A 69 -37.53 -10.40 -92.48
CA GLN A 69 -37.38 -10.49 -91.03
C GLN A 69 -36.41 -9.42 -90.53
N VAL A 70 -36.79 -8.71 -89.46
CA VAL A 70 -35.92 -7.79 -88.72
C VAL A 70 -35.16 -8.57 -87.64
N TYR A 71 -33.84 -8.43 -87.60
CA TYR A 71 -32.94 -9.18 -86.70
C TYR A 71 -32.45 -8.35 -85.50
N GLY A 72 -32.88 -7.09 -85.41
CA GLY A 72 -32.52 -6.17 -84.32
C GLY A 72 -31.59 -5.06 -84.79
N SER A 73 -31.15 -4.25 -83.83
CA SER A 73 -30.24 -3.14 -84.05
C SER A 73 -28.85 -3.39 -83.48
N PHE A 74 -27.83 -2.76 -84.05
CA PHE A 74 -26.46 -2.77 -83.53
C PHE A 74 -25.76 -1.44 -83.83
N ARG A 75 -24.68 -1.17 -83.10
CA ARG A 75 -23.84 0.01 -83.28
C ARG A 75 -22.54 -0.36 -83.98
N LEU A 76 -22.12 0.49 -84.90
CA LEU A 76 -20.80 0.45 -85.54
C LEU A 76 -20.04 1.73 -85.17
N ASP A 77 -18.98 1.59 -84.38
CA ASP A 77 -18.22 2.74 -83.85
C ASP A 77 -17.14 3.26 -84.81
N GLY A 78 -16.87 2.55 -85.92
CA GLY A 78 -15.84 2.94 -86.89
C GLY A 78 -14.41 2.62 -86.46
N THR A 79 -14.23 1.87 -85.36
CA THR A 79 -12.94 1.35 -84.91
C THR A 79 -12.46 0.16 -85.75
N GLU A 80 -13.39 -0.53 -86.42
CA GLU A 80 -13.14 -1.70 -87.26
C GLU A 80 -13.37 -1.36 -88.72
N THR A 81 -12.47 -1.81 -89.61
CA THR A 81 -12.60 -1.60 -91.06
C THR A 81 -13.49 -2.64 -91.73
N THR A 82 -13.66 -3.83 -91.12
CA THR A 82 -14.51 -4.90 -91.65
C THR A 82 -15.17 -5.67 -90.51
N VAL A 83 -16.47 -5.92 -90.62
CA VAL A 83 -17.29 -6.61 -89.60
C VAL A 83 -18.27 -7.58 -90.25
N THR A 84 -18.71 -8.60 -89.50
CA THR A 84 -19.79 -9.51 -89.92
C THR A 84 -21.08 -9.20 -89.16
N LEU A 85 -22.25 -9.46 -89.76
CA LEU A 85 -23.54 -9.25 -89.08
C LEU A 85 -23.65 -10.04 -87.77
N ASN A 86 -23.14 -11.28 -87.74
CA ASN A 86 -23.20 -12.12 -86.53
C ASN A 86 -22.35 -11.56 -85.38
N MET A 87 -21.21 -10.92 -85.67
CA MET A 87 -20.33 -10.34 -84.66
C MET A 87 -21.01 -9.15 -83.96
N VAL A 88 -21.56 -8.23 -84.74
CA VAL A 88 -22.15 -6.99 -84.24
C VAL A 88 -23.46 -7.23 -83.51
N LEU A 89 -24.25 -8.21 -83.95
CA LEU A 89 -25.47 -8.63 -83.25
C LEU A 89 -25.15 -9.30 -81.90
N ARG A 90 -24.05 -10.05 -81.78
CA ARG A 90 -23.64 -10.67 -80.51
C ARG A 90 -23.13 -9.65 -79.49
N ARG A 91 -22.43 -8.61 -79.94
CA ARG A 91 -21.82 -7.59 -79.05
C ARG A 91 -22.87 -6.79 -78.28
N ASN A 92 -24.01 -6.48 -78.90
CA ASN A 92 -25.10 -5.75 -78.27
C ASN A 92 -25.71 -6.49 -77.05
N LEU A 93 -25.51 -7.80 -76.92
CA LEU A 93 -26.02 -8.56 -75.77
C LEU A 93 -25.15 -8.40 -74.49
N VAL A 94 -23.95 -7.80 -74.58
CA VAL A 94 -22.96 -7.82 -73.47
C VAL A 94 -22.80 -6.47 -72.76
N GLU A 95 -23.27 -5.36 -73.35
CA GLU A 95 -23.26 -4.04 -72.69
C GLU A 95 -24.45 -3.88 -71.75
N VAL A 96 -24.46 -4.65 -70.66
CA VAL A 96 -25.39 -4.40 -69.56
C VAL A 96 -24.87 -3.21 -68.76
N SER A 97 -25.57 -2.07 -68.86
CA SER A 97 -25.36 -0.89 -68.03
C SER A 97 -25.44 -1.27 -66.54
N ILE A 98 -24.42 -0.94 -65.75
CA ILE A 98 -24.47 -1.12 -64.28
C ILE A 98 -25.60 -0.23 -63.76
N PRO A 99 -26.65 -0.79 -63.13
CA PRO A 99 -27.75 0.01 -62.60
C PRO A 99 -27.26 1.00 -61.55
N ASP A 100 -27.79 2.23 -61.58
CA ASP A 100 -27.45 3.29 -60.63
C ASP A 100 -27.64 2.86 -59.16
N GLU A 101 -28.58 1.94 -58.90
CA GLU A 101 -28.85 1.36 -57.58
C GLU A 101 -27.60 0.65 -56.99
N LEU A 102 -26.84 -0.10 -57.78
CA LEU A 102 -25.63 -0.77 -57.32
C LEU A 102 -24.50 0.21 -56.96
N LEU A 103 -24.45 1.37 -57.63
CA LEU A 103 -23.49 2.42 -57.31
C LEU A 103 -23.87 3.15 -56.01
N VAL A 104 -25.17 3.28 -55.72
CA VAL A 104 -25.66 3.81 -54.44
C VAL A 104 -25.31 2.85 -53.31
N ASP A 105 -25.59 1.56 -53.47
CA ASP A 105 -25.27 0.52 -52.49
C ASP A 105 -23.77 0.47 -52.20
N PHE A 106 -22.93 0.54 -53.25
CA PHE A 106 -21.48 0.54 -53.07
C PHE A 106 -20.99 1.78 -52.31
N ARG A 107 -21.52 2.97 -52.60
CA ARG A 107 -21.18 4.19 -51.84
C ARG A 107 -21.62 4.09 -50.39
N GLN A 108 -22.79 3.50 -50.12
CA GLN A 108 -23.26 3.28 -48.76
C GLN A 108 -22.34 2.33 -48.00
N ILE A 109 -21.89 1.23 -48.63
CA ILE A 109 -20.92 0.32 -48.04
C ILE A 109 -19.61 1.05 -47.71
N GLN A 110 -19.09 1.89 -48.61
CA GLN A 110 -17.87 2.67 -48.35
C GLN A 110 -18.01 3.61 -47.14
N ASN A 111 -19.15 4.28 -47.01
CA ASN A 111 -19.43 5.14 -45.86
C ASN A 111 -19.52 4.33 -44.56
N ASN A 112 -20.24 3.21 -44.57
CA ASN A 112 -20.33 2.33 -43.40
C ASN A 112 -18.97 1.81 -42.97
N VAL A 113 -18.12 1.39 -43.92
CA VAL A 113 -16.75 0.93 -43.63
C VAL A 113 -15.89 2.04 -43.03
N ALA A 114 -16.04 3.29 -43.50
CA ALA A 114 -15.33 4.43 -42.92
C ALA A 114 -15.78 4.71 -41.48
N ASP A 115 -17.10 4.69 -41.22
CA ASP A 115 -17.68 4.89 -39.89
C ASP A 115 -17.32 3.75 -38.92
N ASP A 116 -17.35 2.51 -39.39
CA ASP A 116 -16.95 1.33 -38.63
C ASP A 116 -15.46 1.39 -38.27
N LEU A 117 -14.60 1.81 -39.20
CA LEU A 117 -13.16 1.96 -38.95
C LEU A 117 -12.88 3.02 -37.89
N GLU A 118 -13.59 4.15 -37.93
CA GLU A 118 -13.48 5.19 -36.91
C GLU A 118 -13.96 4.69 -35.54
N THR A 119 -15.07 3.94 -35.52
CA THR A 119 -15.60 3.30 -34.31
C THR A 119 -14.58 2.32 -33.71
N ILE A 120 -13.93 1.50 -34.55
CA ILE A 120 -12.88 0.57 -34.13
C ILE A 120 -11.69 1.31 -33.55
N ARG A 121 -11.22 2.40 -34.18
CA ARG A 121 -10.12 3.21 -33.63
C ARG A 121 -10.45 3.80 -32.26
N GLN A 122 -11.67 4.31 -32.08
CA GLN A 122 -12.10 4.81 -30.78
C GLN A 122 -12.18 3.69 -29.73
N LEU A 123 -12.63 2.51 -30.13
CA LEU A 123 -12.68 1.34 -29.24
C LEU A 123 -11.27 0.92 -28.80
N GLU A 124 -10.30 0.90 -29.72
CA GLU A 124 -8.89 0.62 -29.42
C GLU A 124 -8.28 1.65 -28.46
N LEU A 125 -8.52 2.94 -28.68
CA LEU A 125 -8.04 4.01 -27.79
C LEU A 125 -8.63 3.87 -26.38
N ARG A 126 -9.93 3.58 -26.27
CA ARG A 126 -10.57 3.34 -24.96
C ARG A 126 -10.03 2.07 -24.30
N ALA A 127 -9.84 1.00 -25.06
CA ALA A 127 -9.28 -0.25 -24.55
C ALA A 127 -7.84 -0.06 -24.04
N SER A 128 -7.00 0.66 -24.79
CA SER A 128 -5.64 1.02 -24.37
C SER A 128 -5.65 1.86 -23.10
N GLY A 129 -6.47 2.93 -23.05
CA GLY A 129 -6.58 3.76 -21.85
C GLY A 129 -7.12 3.00 -20.63
N SER A 130 -8.02 2.04 -20.85
CA SER A 130 -8.49 1.15 -19.78
C SER A 130 -7.39 0.20 -19.30
N ALA A 131 -6.54 -0.30 -20.19
CA ALA A 131 -5.41 -1.15 -19.83
C ALA A 131 -4.37 -0.37 -19.02
N ASP A 132 -4.03 0.85 -19.44
CA ASP A 132 -3.10 1.73 -18.72
C ASP A 132 -3.61 2.07 -17.32
N ASN A 133 -4.91 2.39 -17.21
CA ASN A 133 -5.56 2.62 -15.91
C ASN A 133 -5.50 1.37 -15.04
N ALA A 134 -5.78 0.19 -15.58
CA ALA A 134 -5.70 -1.06 -14.82
C ALA A 134 -4.28 -1.35 -14.31
N VAL A 135 -3.25 -1.10 -15.15
CA VAL A 135 -1.84 -1.23 -14.74
C VAL A 135 -1.51 -0.26 -13.61
N ARG A 136 -1.95 1.01 -13.73
CA ARG A 136 -1.74 2.02 -12.69
C ARG A 136 -2.43 1.65 -11.38
N THR A 137 -3.70 1.24 -11.44
CA THR A 137 -4.45 0.80 -10.26
C THR A 137 -3.81 -0.42 -9.59
N ALA A 138 -3.28 -1.37 -10.38
CA ALA A 138 -2.54 -2.50 -9.82
C ALA A 138 -1.24 -2.08 -9.12
N ALA A 139 -0.52 -1.10 -9.67
CA ALA A 139 0.68 -0.54 -9.05
C ALA A 139 0.35 0.21 -7.74
N ASP A 140 -0.71 1.02 -7.74
CA ASP A 140 -1.18 1.74 -6.56
C ASP A 140 -1.64 0.77 -5.46
N ALA A 141 -2.36 -0.30 -5.83
CA ALA A 141 -2.76 -1.36 -4.89
C ALA A 141 -1.56 -2.08 -4.27
N LYS A 142 -0.52 -2.36 -5.07
CA LYS A 142 0.73 -2.96 -4.57
C LYS A 142 1.45 -2.03 -3.59
N ALA A 143 1.58 -0.75 -3.91
CA ALA A 143 2.21 0.23 -3.02
C ALA A 143 1.41 0.40 -1.71
N SER A 144 0.08 0.36 -1.79
CA SER A 144 -0.80 0.38 -0.62
C SER A 144 -0.60 -0.86 0.26
N ALA A 145 -0.52 -2.07 -0.33
CA ALA A 145 -0.24 -3.30 0.39
C ALA A 145 1.14 -3.29 1.08
N GLU A 146 2.17 -2.81 0.40
CA GLU A 146 3.51 -2.65 0.99
C GLU A 146 3.51 -1.66 2.17
N SER A 147 2.73 -0.58 2.07
CA SER A 147 2.60 0.41 3.15
C SER A 147 1.85 -0.16 4.35
N ALA A 148 0.80 -0.97 4.11
CA ALA A 148 0.09 -1.67 5.17
C ALA A 148 1.00 -2.67 5.90
N ALA A 149 1.76 -3.48 5.16
CA ALA A 149 2.70 -4.45 5.74
C ALA A 149 3.79 -3.78 6.60
N ARG A 150 4.30 -2.61 6.20
CA ARG A 150 5.24 -1.83 7.03
C ARG A 150 4.57 -1.33 8.31
N SER A 151 3.34 -0.82 8.19
CA SER A 151 2.58 -0.34 9.35
C SER A 151 2.31 -1.45 10.36
N GLU A 152 2.02 -2.66 9.90
CA GLU A 152 1.88 -3.85 10.75
C GLU A 152 3.19 -4.22 11.46
N ALA A 153 4.33 -4.16 10.75
CA ALA A 153 5.64 -4.42 11.34
C ALA A 153 6.00 -3.39 12.42
N ASP A 154 5.76 -2.10 12.16
CA ASP A 154 5.99 -1.00 13.11
C ASP A 154 5.10 -1.13 14.36
N ALA A 155 3.85 -1.58 14.18
CA ALA A 155 2.93 -1.85 15.28
C ALA A 155 3.43 -3.02 16.15
N ALA A 156 3.87 -4.12 15.54
CA ALA A 156 4.42 -5.28 16.25
C ALA A 156 5.71 -4.94 17.03
N ASP A 157 6.58 -4.09 16.47
CA ASP A 157 7.78 -3.63 17.18
C ASP A 157 7.45 -2.66 18.31
N SER A 158 6.40 -1.85 18.15
CA SER A 158 5.90 -1.00 19.23
C SER A 158 5.31 -1.82 20.38
N GLU A 159 4.59 -2.89 20.07
CA GLU A 159 4.06 -3.85 21.06
C GLU A 159 5.20 -4.49 21.87
N LYS A 160 6.26 -5.01 21.20
CA LYS A 160 7.44 -5.56 21.89
C LYS A 160 8.11 -4.55 22.81
N LYS A 161 8.22 -3.28 22.39
CA LYS A 161 8.78 -2.21 23.23
C LYS A 161 7.89 -1.93 24.44
N ALA A 162 6.58 -1.94 24.27
CA ALA A 162 5.63 -1.77 25.36
C ALA A 162 5.70 -2.93 26.36
N GLU A 163 5.82 -4.18 25.89
CA GLU A 163 6.03 -5.36 26.74
C GLU A 163 7.34 -5.27 27.54
N GLN A 164 8.43 -4.88 26.87
CA GLN A 164 9.73 -4.69 27.54
C GLN A 164 9.63 -3.58 28.60
N PHE A 165 8.96 -2.47 28.29
CA PHE A 165 8.73 -1.40 29.24
C PHE A 165 7.91 -1.86 30.44
N ALA A 166 6.86 -2.65 30.23
CA ALA A 166 6.05 -3.21 31.30
C ALA A 166 6.87 -4.12 32.22
N ARG A 167 7.74 -4.98 31.66
CA ARG A 167 8.66 -5.82 32.45
C ARG A 167 9.64 -4.99 33.26
N ASN A 168 10.25 -3.98 32.64
CA ASN A 168 11.16 -3.07 33.33
C ASN A 168 10.46 -2.34 34.50
N LEU A 169 9.19 -1.97 34.31
CA LEU A 169 8.39 -1.34 35.37
C LEU A 169 8.10 -2.33 36.51
N GLN A 170 7.76 -3.58 36.20
CA GLN A 170 7.57 -4.62 37.22
C GLN A 170 8.84 -4.84 38.04
N ASP A 171 10.00 -4.93 37.40
CA ASP A 171 11.30 -5.05 38.08
C ASP A 171 11.62 -3.83 38.95
N ALA A 172 11.29 -2.62 38.46
CA ALA A 172 11.48 -1.39 39.22
C ALA A 172 10.58 -1.35 40.47
N VAL A 173 9.32 -1.78 40.34
CA VAL A 173 8.38 -1.89 41.46
C VAL A 173 8.87 -2.92 42.49
N ALA A 174 9.36 -4.08 42.05
CA ALA A 174 9.92 -5.09 42.94
C ALA A 174 11.11 -4.54 43.74
N LYS A 175 12.07 -3.89 43.06
CA LYS A 175 13.23 -3.25 43.71
C LYS A 175 12.83 -2.14 44.69
N ALA A 176 11.79 -1.37 44.38
CA ALA A 176 11.24 -0.37 45.29
C ALA A 176 10.65 -1.03 46.54
N GLY A 177 9.96 -2.17 46.39
CA GLY A 177 9.46 -2.98 47.50
C GLY A 177 10.56 -3.53 48.41
N ASP A 178 11.64 -4.06 47.83
CA ASP A 178 12.82 -4.53 48.57
C ASP A 178 13.48 -3.38 49.34
N SER A 179 13.61 -2.23 48.69
CA SER A 179 14.18 -1.01 49.31
C SER A 179 13.32 -0.50 50.47
N ALA A 180 12.00 -0.50 50.31
CA ALA A 180 11.08 -0.14 51.38
C ALA A 180 11.17 -1.10 52.57
N SER A 181 11.29 -2.41 52.30
CA SER A 181 11.46 -3.44 53.33
C SER A 181 12.78 -3.28 54.09
N ALA A 182 13.88 -3.02 53.37
CA ALA A 182 15.19 -2.74 53.97
C ALA A 182 15.18 -1.47 54.83
N ALA A 183 14.49 -0.42 54.38
CA ALA A 183 14.30 0.81 55.16
C ALA A 183 13.49 0.55 56.44
N ALA A 184 12.42 -0.25 56.37
CA ALA A 184 11.62 -0.62 57.53
C ALA A 184 12.43 -1.42 58.57
N LEU A 185 13.25 -2.39 58.12
CA LEU A 185 14.16 -3.14 58.99
C LEU A 185 15.20 -2.23 59.65
N SER A 186 15.77 -1.29 58.88
CA SER A 186 16.74 -0.32 59.40
C SER A 186 16.11 0.59 60.47
N ALA A 187 14.88 1.05 60.24
CA ALA A 187 14.13 1.85 61.20
C ALA A 187 13.81 1.07 62.49
N ALA A 188 13.40 -0.20 62.37
CA ALA A 188 13.18 -1.07 63.52
C ALA A 188 14.46 -1.27 64.33
N GLY A 189 15.58 -1.59 63.66
CA GLY A 189 16.89 -1.73 64.31
C GLY A 189 17.35 -0.45 65.01
N ALA A 190 17.13 0.73 64.40
CA ALA A 190 17.41 2.00 65.06
C ALA A 190 16.55 2.21 66.33
N GLY A 191 15.29 1.77 66.33
CA GLY A 191 14.42 1.81 67.50
C GLY A 191 14.88 0.90 68.65
N GLU A 192 15.35 -0.30 68.33
CA GLU A 192 15.95 -1.21 69.32
C GLU A 192 17.22 -0.61 69.93
N GLN A 193 18.10 -0.04 69.10
CA GLN A 193 19.33 0.62 69.57
C GLN A 193 19.02 1.85 70.44
N ALA A 194 18.01 2.65 70.08
CA ALA A 194 17.59 3.77 70.90
C ALA A 194 17.06 3.32 72.27
N THR A 195 16.32 2.20 72.31
CA THR A 195 15.83 1.60 73.56
C THR A 195 16.99 1.08 74.42
N ALA A 196 17.95 0.37 73.81
CA ALA A 196 19.14 -0.11 74.50
C ALA A 196 19.98 1.04 75.06
N ALA A 197 20.18 2.12 74.29
CA ALA A 197 20.88 3.32 74.74
C ALA A 197 20.18 3.99 75.93
N LYS A 198 18.84 4.04 75.93
CA LYS A 198 18.06 4.56 77.06
C LYS A 198 18.24 3.71 78.32
N SER A 199 18.21 2.39 78.20
CA SER A 199 18.45 1.48 79.33
C SER A 199 19.86 1.63 79.89
N ALA A 200 20.88 1.68 79.02
CA ALA A 200 22.26 1.90 79.44
C ALA A 200 22.44 3.26 80.15
N ALA A 201 21.76 4.32 79.70
CA ALA A 201 21.78 5.61 80.37
C ALA A 201 21.15 5.56 81.79
N LEU A 202 20.09 4.78 81.98
CA LEU A 202 19.48 4.56 83.30
C LEU A 202 20.40 3.77 84.22
N GLU A 203 21.00 2.68 83.73
CA GLU A 203 21.98 1.89 84.50
C GLU A 203 23.19 2.74 84.93
N ALA A 204 23.69 3.60 84.04
CA ALA A 204 24.75 4.54 84.36
C ALA A 204 24.34 5.55 85.45
N ALA A 205 23.10 6.04 85.42
CA ALA A 205 22.57 6.94 86.44
C ALA A 205 22.43 6.25 87.81
N ASP A 206 21.94 5.01 87.83
CA ASP A 206 21.83 4.20 89.05
C ASP A 206 23.22 3.90 89.63
N SER A 207 24.19 3.55 88.78
CA SER A 207 25.58 3.36 89.19
C SER A 207 26.19 4.63 89.79
N LYS A 208 25.92 5.81 89.20
CA LYS A 208 26.38 7.10 89.75
C LYS A 208 25.80 7.34 91.14
N ALA A 209 24.50 7.14 91.33
CA ALA A 209 23.84 7.30 92.63
C ALA A 209 24.39 6.33 93.70
N ALA A 210 24.67 5.08 93.32
CA ALA A 210 25.30 4.10 94.20
C ALA A 210 26.72 4.55 94.62
N THR A 211 27.50 5.07 93.69
CA THR A 211 28.85 5.61 93.96
C THR A 211 28.79 6.82 94.90
N GLU A 212 27.85 7.75 94.69
CA GLU A 212 27.63 8.91 95.56
C GLU A 212 27.25 8.49 96.98
N LYS A 213 26.37 7.50 97.13
CA LYS A 213 26.00 6.91 98.42
C LYS A 213 27.20 6.25 99.10
N ALA A 214 28.00 5.49 98.36
CA ALA A 214 29.21 4.86 98.88
C ALA A 214 30.22 5.90 99.38
N ALA A 215 30.43 6.98 98.63
CA ALA A 215 31.28 8.09 99.03
C ALA A 215 30.78 8.78 100.32
N SER A 216 29.47 9.01 100.43
CA SER A 216 28.86 9.57 101.64
C SER A 216 29.04 8.65 102.86
N ASN A 217 28.85 7.34 102.68
CA ASN A 217 29.07 6.35 103.74
C ASN A 217 30.54 6.30 104.17
N ALA A 218 31.49 6.36 103.23
CA ALA A 218 32.91 6.39 103.53
C ALA A 218 33.27 7.63 104.37
N ALA A 219 32.78 8.82 104.01
CA ALA A 219 32.98 10.05 104.78
C ALA A 219 32.38 9.98 106.19
N LEU A 220 31.20 9.35 106.36
CA LEU A 220 30.60 9.11 107.67
C LEU A 220 31.46 8.14 108.51
N SER A 221 31.97 7.07 107.91
CA SER A 221 32.89 6.14 108.57
C SER A 221 34.18 6.82 109.02
N GLU A 222 34.78 7.66 108.19
CA GLU A 222 35.97 8.46 108.55
C GLU A 222 35.69 9.37 109.75
N LYS A 223 34.55 10.08 109.73
CA LYS A 223 34.13 10.93 110.86
C LYS A 223 33.94 10.12 112.15
N ASN A 224 33.22 9.00 112.08
CA ASN A 224 32.98 8.15 113.24
C ASN A 224 34.29 7.58 113.83
N ALA A 225 35.25 7.23 112.96
CA ALA A 225 36.58 6.79 113.38
C ALA A 225 37.35 7.93 114.08
N ALA A 226 37.27 9.15 113.56
CA ALA A 226 37.88 10.34 114.19
C ALA A 226 37.24 10.66 115.56
N ASP A 227 35.91 10.61 115.65
CA ASP A 227 35.17 10.83 116.90
C ASP A 227 35.52 9.76 117.96
N SER A 228 35.61 8.50 117.53
CA SER A 228 36.03 7.38 118.41
C SER A 228 37.46 7.54 118.90
N ALA A 229 38.39 7.96 118.02
CA ALA A 229 39.77 8.24 118.41
C ALA A 229 39.87 9.41 119.41
N LEU A 230 39.04 10.45 119.25
CA LEU A 230 38.96 11.55 120.21
C LEU A 230 38.44 11.07 121.57
N ALA A 231 37.36 10.28 121.59
CA ALA A 231 36.81 9.72 122.81
C ALA A 231 37.84 8.84 123.55
N ALA A 232 38.59 8.01 122.82
CA ALA A 232 39.68 7.21 123.39
C ALA A 232 40.76 8.09 124.04
N ARG A 233 41.19 9.17 123.38
CA ARG A 233 42.16 10.15 123.95
C ARG A 233 41.61 10.84 125.20
N THR A 234 40.34 11.23 125.21
CA THR A 234 39.71 11.82 126.40
C THR A 234 39.65 10.84 127.56
N SER A 235 39.34 9.57 127.29
CA SER A 235 39.36 8.50 128.29
C SER A 235 40.77 8.26 128.83
N GLU A 236 41.78 8.24 127.97
CA GLU A 236 43.19 8.09 128.35
C GLU A 236 43.65 9.25 129.26
N ASN A 237 43.32 10.50 128.90
CA ASN A 237 43.58 11.67 129.76
C ASN A 237 42.87 11.57 131.11
N SER A 238 41.60 11.15 131.12
CA SER A 238 40.82 11.00 132.37
C SER A 238 41.40 9.92 133.28
N ALA A 239 41.91 8.82 132.70
CA ALA A 239 42.60 7.77 133.43
C ALA A 239 43.94 8.27 134.01
N ALA A 240 44.71 9.05 133.24
CA ALA A 240 45.95 9.68 133.71
C ALA A 240 45.69 10.67 134.86
N ASP A 241 44.66 11.52 134.74
CA ASP A 241 44.22 12.43 135.81
C ASP A 241 43.77 11.65 137.06
N SER A 242 43.08 10.53 136.90
CA SER A 242 42.67 9.68 138.03
C SER A 242 43.86 9.02 138.71
N ALA A 243 44.85 8.55 137.95
CA ALA A 243 46.10 8.00 138.50
C ALA A 243 46.88 9.05 139.30
N THR A 244 47.04 10.27 138.77
CA THR A 244 47.71 11.36 139.51
C THR A 244 46.98 11.72 140.81
N LYS A 245 45.64 11.72 140.82
CA LYS A 245 44.83 11.91 142.03
C LYS A 245 44.99 10.76 143.03
N ALA A 246 45.09 9.52 142.55
CA ALA A 246 45.35 8.36 143.39
C ALA A 246 46.72 8.46 144.07
N ASP A 247 47.79 8.76 143.32
CA ASP A 247 49.14 8.99 143.86
C ASP A 247 49.15 10.12 144.91
N ALA A 248 48.43 11.21 144.65
CA ALA A 248 48.31 12.32 145.59
C ALA A 248 47.58 11.90 146.89
N SER A 249 46.54 11.07 146.76
CA SER A 249 45.81 10.52 147.92
C SER A 249 46.66 9.56 148.73
N GLU A 250 47.44 8.70 148.07
CA GLU A 250 48.39 7.79 148.73
C GLU A 250 49.45 8.57 149.51
N LYS A 251 50.04 9.62 148.91
CA LYS A 251 50.97 10.53 149.62
C LYS A 251 50.32 11.23 150.80
N ALA A 252 49.07 11.67 150.67
CA ALA A 252 48.33 12.31 151.76
C ALA A 252 48.03 11.33 152.91
N ALA A 253 47.74 10.06 152.61
CA ALA A 253 47.55 9.02 153.61
C ALA A 253 48.84 8.72 154.39
N VAL A 254 50.00 8.64 153.70
CA VAL A 254 51.32 8.47 154.35
C VAL A 254 51.64 9.66 155.26
N LEU A 255 51.35 10.89 154.82
CA LEU A 255 51.49 12.10 155.66
C LEU A 255 50.57 12.06 156.88
N TYR A 256 49.33 11.60 156.73
CA TYR A 256 48.40 11.45 157.84
C TYR A 256 48.91 10.47 158.88
N GLU A 257 49.37 9.28 158.46
CA GLU A 257 49.99 8.27 159.35
C GLU A 257 51.22 8.82 160.09
N GLN A 258 52.07 9.60 159.41
CA GLN A 258 53.22 10.27 160.02
C GLN A 258 52.81 11.33 161.07
N THR A 259 51.74 12.09 160.81
CA THR A 259 51.26 13.11 161.76
C THR A 259 50.57 12.51 162.98
N SER A 260 49.84 11.40 162.83
CA SER A 260 49.29 10.64 163.97
C SER A 260 50.39 10.03 164.85
N SER A 261 51.52 9.63 164.28
CA SER A 261 52.68 9.14 165.04
C SER A 261 53.41 10.24 165.82
N THR A 262 53.22 11.52 165.51
CA THR A 262 53.81 12.67 166.22
C THR A 262 52.91 13.27 167.31
N HIS A 263 51.68 12.79 167.48
CA HIS A 263 50.74 13.28 168.50
C HIS A 263 50.56 12.32 169.69
N GLU A 264 51.27 11.19 169.71
CA GLU A 264 51.43 10.31 170.88
C GLU A 264 52.90 10.34 171.36
N THR A 265 53.35 11.46 171.93
CA THR A 265 54.36 11.54 173.03
C THR A 265 54.56 12.99 173.44
#